data_AF-A0A7K3YH73-F1
#
_entry.id   AF-A0A7K3YH73-F1
#
_cell.length_a   1.000
_cell.length_b   1.000
_cell.length_c   1.000
_cell.angle_alpha   90.00
_cell.angle_beta   90.00
_cell.angle_gamma   90.00
#
_symmetry.space_group_name_H-M   'P 1'
#
loop_
_entity.id
_entity.type
_entity.pdbx_description
1 polymer ?
#
loop_
_entity_poly.entity_id
_entity_poly.type
_entity_poly.pdbx_seq_one_letter_code
_entity_poly.pdbx_strand_id
1 'polypeptide(L)'
;MNSQIYPWIVAVLAILIAIGVGLAAQNSLTPPTSIADDEAATLLIHLQSDIAAALETLDSRLAYAALELGKTDLSGAAAREILLNLSDTDPAIVDCTASNMNGTILAAEPAAYQSAEGADLKHQPNVQRILATKRPIMSEVITVAEGFPAVVIAAPIFTNNDQSVGFASIVFHPDLLIADVVRPAVAGTSYQVMVVQTDGRVLYDTDPAQIGRMTFDDPLYVDSPGLQDAARRVTSERYGTATYEFAAGERDAVQKEIIWTTTGLHGVEWRVAVIQTIE
;
A
#
# COMPACT_ATOMS: atom_id res chain seq x y z
N MET A 1 -53.45 7.67 -25.81
CA MET A 1 -53.11 8.47 -24.62
C MET A 1 -53.57 7.71 -23.39
N ASN A 2 -52.59 7.29 -22.57
CA ASN A 2 -52.58 6.94 -21.14
C ASN A 2 -53.82 6.24 -20.55
N SER A 3 -53.73 5.20 -19.74
CA SER A 3 -52.72 4.89 -18.72
C SER A 3 -52.94 3.43 -18.29
N GLN A 4 -51.86 2.65 -18.13
CA GLN A 4 -51.92 1.38 -17.41
C GLN A 4 -52.18 1.66 -15.92
N ILE A 5 -53.16 0.95 -15.36
CA ILE A 5 -53.45 0.90 -13.94
C ILE A 5 -53.16 -0.54 -13.52
N TYR A 6 -52.04 -0.77 -12.82
CA TYR A 6 -51.78 -2.01 -12.10
C TYR A 6 -52.31 -1.88 -10.69
N PRO A 7 -53.14 -2.83 -10.22
CA PRO A 7 -53.61 -2.70 -8.87
C PRO A 7 -53.40 -4.04 -8.10
N TRP A 8 -52.67 -3.96 -6.95
CA TRP A 8 -52.69 -4.80 -5.71
C TRP A 8 -52.56 -6.34 -5.86
N ILE A 9 -51.76 -7.07 -5.06
CA ILE A 9 -52.02 -7.45 -3.66
C ILE A 9 -50.77 -8.15 -3.06
N VAL A 10 -50.52 -7.85 -1.78
CA VAL A 10 -49.62 -8.50 -0.82
C VAL A 10 -50.14 -9.88 -0.39
N ALA A 11 -49.29 -10.90 -0.27
CA ALA A 11 -49.53 -12.01 0.66
C ALA A 11 -48.23 -12.70 1.08
N VAL A 12 -48.20 -13.09 2.36
CA VAL A 12 -47.06 -13.47 3.18
C VAL A 12 -47.28 -14.89 3.73
N LEU A 13 -46.17 -15.62 3.92
CA LEU A 13 -45.90 -16.71 4.90
C LEU A 13 -46.20 -18.21 4.58
N ALA A 14 -45.28 -19.03 5.14
CA ALA A 14 -45.37 -20.44 5.59
C ALA A 14 -45.23 -21.58 4.56
N ILE A 15 -44.65 -22.77 4.81
CA ILE A 15 -43.62 -23.37 5.68
C ILE A 15 -43.62 -24.89 5.31
N LEU A 16 -42.42 -25.52 5.23
CA LEU A 16 -42.08 -26.96 5.39
C LEU A 16 -42.25 -28.04 4.27
N ILE A 17 -41.07 -28.61 3.94
CA ILE A 17 -40.66 -30.03 3.80
C ILE A 17 -41.29 -30.92 2.72
N ALA A 18 -40.45 -31.36 1.78
CA ALA A 18 -40.48 -32.72 1.25
C ALA A 18 -39.05 -33.26 1.06
N ILE A 19 -38.79 -34.38 1.72
CA ILE A 19 -37.59 -35.21 1.66
C ILE A 19 -37.51 -35.89 0.29
N GLY A 20 -36.42 -35.68 -0.44
CA GLY A 20 -36.06 -36.43 -1.63
C GLY A 20 -34.72 -37.13 -1.40
N VAL A 21 -34.77 -38.45 -1.20
CA VAL A 21 -33.61 -39.34 -1.15
C VAL A 21 -32.87 -39.27 -2.50
N GLY A 22 -31.60 -38.88 -2.46
CA GLY A 22 -30.68 -38.89 -3.58
C GLY A 22 -29.27 -39.11 -3.09
N LEU A 23 -28.91 -40.37 -2.86
CA LEU A 23 -27.55 -40.80 -2.58
C LEU A 23 -26.78 -40.82 -3.91
N ALA A 24 -25.91 -39.83 -4.14
CA ALA A 24 -24.82 -39.96 -5.10
C ALA A 24 -23.69 -39.02 -4.69
N ALA A 25 -22.53 -39.63 -4.42
CA ALA A 25 -21.30 -39.05 -3.94
C ALA A 25 -20.92 -37.69 -4.51
N GLN A 26 -20.69 -36.70 -3.63
CA GLN A 26 -19.44 -35.94 -3.65
C GLN A 26 -18.99 -35.76 -2.20
N ASN A 27 -17.93 -36.47 -1.83
CA ASN A 27 -17.08 -36.07 -0.72
C ASN A 27 -16.51 -34.70 -1.07
N SER A 28 -17.15 -33.62 -0.63
CA SER A 28 -16.43 -32.39 -0.36
C SER A 28 -15.70 -32.62 0.96
N LEU A 29 -14.56 -33.31 0.88
CA LEU A 29 -13.54 -33.21 1.90
C LEU A 29 -13.10 -31.74 1.85
N THR A 30 -13.70 -30.90 2.68
CA THR A 30 -12.97 -29.74 3.18
C THR A 30 -11.68 -30.33 3.75
N PRO A 31 -10.49 -29.96 3.22
CA PRO A 31 -9.26 -30.28 3.93
C PRO A 31 -9.42 -29.76 5.36
N PRO A 32 -8.90 -30.44 6.39
CA PRO A 32 -8.72 -29.76 7.67
C PRO A 32 -7.90 -28.50 7.36
N THR A 33 -8.46 -27.33 7.65
CA THR A 33 -7.70 -26.06 7.67
C THR A 33 -6.46 -26.35 8.48
N SER A 34 -5.30 -26.34 7.82
CA SER A 34 -4.07 -26.79 8.46
C SER A 34 -3.71 -25.77 9.55
N ILE A 35 -3.04 -26.20 10.62
CA ILE A 35 -2.55 -25.25 11.65
C ILE A 35 -1.59 -24.22 11.01
N ALA A 36 -0.87 -24.61 9.94
CA ALA A 36 -0.02 -23.71 9.17
C ALA A 36 -0.84 -22.66 8.37
N ASP A 37 -2.06 -22.98 7.94
CA ASP A 37 -2.97 -22.02 7.28
C ASP A 37 -3.43 -20.94 8.29
N ASP A 38 -3.62 -21.32 9.54
CA ASP A 38 -4.05 -20.41 10.63
C ASP A 38 -2.92 -19.48 11.07
N GLU A 39 -1.68 -19.97 11.16
CA GLU A 39 -0.49 -19.17 11.47
C GLU A 39 -0.17 -18.17 10.35
N ALA A 40 -0.21 -18.60 9.08
CA ALA A 40 0.01 -17.74 7.93
C ALA A 40 -1.05 -16.62 7.86
N ALA A 41 -2.33 -16.97 8.06
CA ALA A 41 -3.42 -16.00 8.07
C ALA A 41 -3.29 -15.00 9.24
N THR A 42 -2.89 -15.48 10.41
CA THR A 42 -2.64 -14.63 11.58
C THR A 42 -1.49 -13.66 11.32
N LEU A 43 -0.37 -14.14 10.77
CA LEU A 43 0.75 -13.31 10.35
C LEU A 43 0.31 -12.26 9.32
N LEU A 44 -0.46 -12.65 8.31
CA LEU A 44 -0.97 -11.75 7.27
C LEU A 44 -1.81 -10.61 7.86
N ILE A 45 -2.70 -10.91 8.80
CA ILE A 45 -3.54 -9.89 9.47
C ILE A 45 -2.69 -8.94 10.30
N HIS A 46 -1.71 -9.45 11.05
CA HIS A 46 -0.77 -8.62 11.81
C HIS A 46 0.03 -7.69 10.89
N LEU A 47 0.63 -8.23 9.82
CA LEU A 47 1.38 -7.43 8.85
C LEU A 47 0.52 -6.36 8.18
N GLN A 48 -0.71 -6.70 7.80
CA GLN A 48 -1.64 -5.72 7.24
C GLN A 48 -1.87 -4.54 8.21
N SER A 49 -2.18 -4.86 9.46
CA SER A 49 -2.47 -3.88 10.51
C SER A 49 -1.26 -3.02 10.85
N ASP A 50 -0.08 -3.65 11.00
CA ASP A 50 1.13 -2.97 11.44
C ASP A 50 1.70 -2.07 10.32
N ILE A 51 1.64 -2.49 9.06
CA ILE A 51 1.99 -1.64 7.91
C ILE A 51 1.02 -0.46 7.81
N ALA A 52 -0.29 -0.68 8.01
CA ALA A 52 -1.26 0.42 8.03
C ALA A 52 -0.94 1.42 9.14
N ALA A 53 -0.66 0.94 10.35
CA ALA A 53 -0.30 1.78 11.50
C ALA A 53 1.00 2.56 11.27
N ALA A 54 2.00 1.97 10.60
CA ALA A 54 3.23 2.67 10.22
C ALA A 54 2.94 3.83 9.25
N LEU A 55 2.12 3.60 8.22
CA LEU A 55 1.70 4.66 7.29
C LEU A 55 0.90 5.77 7.99
N GLU A 56 -0.06 5.41 8.85
CA GLU A 56 -0.87 6.36 9.64
C GLU A 56 -0.01 7.17 10.63
N THR A 57 1.08 6.59 11.13
CA THR A 57 2.03 7.28 11.99
C THR A 57 2.77 8.37 11.23
N LEU A 58 3.26 8.08 10.01
CA LEU A 58 3.87 9.10 9.15
C LEU A 58 2.88 10.20 8.80
N ASP A 59 1.65 9.83 8.43
CA ASP A 59 0.58 10.79 8.09
C ASP A 59 0.24 11.72 9.26
N SER A 60 0.12 11.17 10.46
CA SER A 60 -0.20 11.93 11.68
C SER A 60 0.92 12.91 12.04
N ARG A 61 2.18 12.48 11.91
CA ARG A 61 3.35 13.34 12.14
C ARG A 61 3.41 14.48 11.11
N LEU A 62 3.15 14.17 9.83
CA LEU A 62 3.06 15.17 8.78
C LEU A 62 1.92 16.15 9.02
N ALA A 63 0.74 15.68 9.44
CA ALA A 63 -0.39 16.55 9.74
C ALA A 63 -0.07 17.52 10.89
N TYR A 64 0.62 17.06 11.93
CA TYR A 64 1.11 17.92 13.00
C TYR A 64 2.14 18.94 12.50
N ALA A 65 3.12 18.51 11.70
CA ALA A 65 4.10 19.40 11.10
C ALA A 65 3.44 20.46 10.20
N ALA A 66 2.45 20.07 9.38
CA ALA A 66 1.70 20.99 8.53
C ALA A 66 0.94 22.06 9.34
N LEU A 67 0.40 21.69 10.52
CA LEU A 67 -0.23 22.64 11.44
C LEU A 67 0.78 23.66 11.98
N GLU A 68 1.96 23.21 12.40
CA GLU A 68 3.00 24.12 12.90
C GLU A 68 3.58 25.01 11.79
N LEU A 69 3.78 24.46 10.59
CA LEU A 69 4.23 25.21 9.41
C LEU A 69 3.28 26.35 9.06
N GLY A 70 1.97 26.18 9.27
CA GLY A 70 0.94 27.21 9.08
C GLY A 70 1.14 28.49 9.90
N LYS A 71 2.03 28.46 10.91
CA LYS A 71 2.37 29.60 11.78
C LYS A 71 3.68 30.28 11.39
N THR A 72 4.34 29.80 10.34
CA THR A 72 5.72 30.19 9.97
C THR A 72 5.79 30.78 8.56
N ASP A 73 6.93 31.39 8.22
CA ASP A 73 7.35 31.55 6.82
C ASP A 73 7.91 30.20 6.35
N LEU A 74 7.28 29.62 5.32
CA LEU A 74 7.61 28.28 4.80
C LEU A 74 9.05 28.13 4.29
N SER A 75 9.73 29.24 3.99
CA SER A 75 11.15 29.25 3.60
C SER A 75 12.11 29.63 4.74
N GLY A 76 11.56 30.02 5.89
CA GLY A 76 12.29 30.53 7.04
C GLY A 76 12.88 29.44 7.93
N ALA A 77 13.75 29.86 8.86
CA ALA A 77 14.46 28.95 9.77
C ALA A 77 13.52 28.08 10.62
N ALA A 78 12.40 28.63 11.10
CA ALA A 78 11.43 27.88 11.89
C ALA A 78 10.76 26.74 11.09
N ALA A 79 10.45 26.97 9.81
CA ALA A 79 9.91 25.94 8.94
C ALA A 79 10.93 24.82 8.70
N ARG A 80 12.20 25.18 8.46
CA ARG A 80 13.29 24.22 8.32
C ARG A 80 13.48 23.35 9.57
N GLU A 81 13.43 23.94 10.76
CA GLU A 81 13.52 23.18 12.00
C GLU A 81 12.37 22.17 12.15
N ILE A 82 11.15 22.54 11.76
CA ILE A 82 10.00 21.61 11.76
C ILE A 82 10.22 20.47 10.77
N LEU A 83 10.66 20.77 9.55
CA LEU A 83 10.90 19.76 8.51
C LEU A 83 12.05 18.81 8.89
N LEU A 84 13.14 19.33 9.45
CA LEU A 84 14.27 18.53 9.93
C LEU A 84 13.86 17.60 11.08
N ASN A 85 13.11 18.13 12.05
CA ASN A 85 12.59 17.31 13.14
C ASN A 85 11.65 16.21 12.62
N LEU A 86 10.87 16.49 11.58
CA LEU A 86 9.99 15.51 10.94
C LEU A 86 10.80 14.42 10.21
N SER A 87 11.84 14.80 9.46
CA SER A 87 12.68 13.85 8.73
C SER A 87 13.40 12.87 9.64
N ASP A 88 13.75 13.29 10.85
CA ASP A 88 14.45 12.46 11.83
C ASP A 88 13.54 11.47 12.58
N THR A 89 12.22 11.51 12.33
CA THR A 89 11.27 10.68 13.09
C THR A 89 11.23 9.21 12.66
N ASP A 90 11.70 8.89 11.46
CA ASP A 90 11.68 7.52 10.93
C ASP A 90 12.80 7.32 9.89
N PRO A 91 13.60 6.24 9.98
CA PRO A 91 14.70 6.00 9.05
C PRO A 91 14.27 5.73 7.60
N ALA A 92 13.00 5.45 7.34
CA ALA A 92 12.47 5.34 5.99
C ALA A 92 12.30 6.70 5.31
N ILE A 93 12.21 7.80 6.08
CA ILE A 93 12.07 9.14 5.54
C ILE A 93 13.40 9.57 4.92
N VAL A 94 13.33 10.00 3.68
CA VAL A 94 14.47 10.51 2.92
C VAL A 94 14.59 12.01 3.12
N ASP A 95 13.49 12.72 2.90
CA ASP A 95 13.38 14.15 3.12
C ASP A 95 11.95 14.56 3.48
N CYS A 96 11.84 15.82 3.91
CA CYS A 96 10.59 16.53 4.12
C CYS A 96 10.66 17.89 3.45
N THR A 97 9.58 18.27 2.76
CA THR A 97 9.52 19.53 2.01
C THR A 97 8.32 20.37 2.39
N ALA A 98 8.46 21.70 2.26
CA ALA A 98 7.35 22.64 2.23
C ALA A 98 7.27 23.29 0.84
N SER A 99 6.09 23.22 0.22
CA SER A 99 5.84 23.75 -1.12
C SER A 99 4.74 24.79 -1.09
N ASN A 100 4.82 25.79 -1.97
CA ASN A 100 3.79 26.84 -2.10
C ASN A 100 2.58 26.38 -2.93
N MET A 101 1.56 27.24 -3.03
CA MET A 101 0.34 27.00 -3.84
C MET A 101 0.59 26.84 -5.35
N ASN A 102 1.78 27.20 -5.84
CA ASN A 102 2.18 26.96 -7.22
C ASN A 102 2.93 25.63 -7.39
N GLY A 103 2.97 24.76 -6.36
CA GLY A 103 3.68 23.50 -6.41
C GLY A 103 5.20 23.65 -6.49
N THR A 104 5.76 24.76 -6.02
CA THR A 104 7.21 24.98 -5.97
C THR A 104 7.74 24.69 -4.57
N ILE A 105 8.81 23.90 -4.47
CA ILE A 105 9.50 23.62 -3.21
C ILE A 105 10.14 24.90 -2.68
N LEU A 106 9.81 25.30 -1.45
CA LEU A 106 10.35 26.48 -0.76
C LEU A 106 11.44 26.13 0.25
N ALA A 107 11.34 24.96 0.88
CA ALA A 107 12.32 24.43 1.81
C ALA A 107 12.32 22.91 1.72
N ALA A 108 13.50 22.31 1.80
CA ALA A 108 13.71 20.87 1.88
C ALA A 108 14.72 20.57 2.99
N GLU A 109 14.41 19.60 3.84
CA GLU A 109 15.30 19.12 4.89
C GLU A 109 15.32 17.58 4.90
N PRO A 110 16.47 16.95 5.23
CA PRO A 110 17.71 17.57 5.71
C PRO A 110 18.50 18.30 4.61
N ALA A 111 19.52 19.07 5.02
CA ALA A 111 20.32 19.94 4.15
C ALA A 111 20.88 19.27 2.87
N ALA A 112 21.05 17.95 2.89
CA ALA A 112 21.46 17.16 1.73
C ALA A 112 20.50 17.27 0.52
N TYR A 113 19.23 17.62 0.75
CA TYR A 113 18.18 17.69 -0.26
C TYR A 113 17.78 19.12 -0.64
N GLN A 114 18.47 20.14 -0.13
CA GLN A 114 18.20 21.55 -0.46
C GLN A 114 18.38 21.87 -1.96
N SER A 115 19.07 21.02 -2.73
CA SER A 115 19.14 21.15 -4.19
C SER A 115 17.78 21.02 -4.89
N ALA A 116 16.76 20.44 -4.22
CA ALA A 116 15.40 20.37 -4.73
C ALA A 116 14.61 21.69 -4.59
N GLU A 117 15.10 22.65 -3.77
CA GLU A 117 14.44 23.94 -3.60
C GLU A 117 14.32 24.70 -4.93
N GLY A 118 13.13 25.26 -5.19
CA GLY A 118 12.81 25.90 -6.47
C GLY A 118 12.31 24.96 -7.57
N ALA A 119 12.32 23.64 -7.37
CA ALA A 119 11.74 22.70 -8.32
C ALA A 119 10.23 22.93 -8.49
N ASP A 120 9.74 22.85 -9.74
CA ASP A 120 8.32 22.92 -10.07
C ASP A 120 7.71 21.52 -10.15
N LEU A 121 6.78 21.23 -9.24
CA LEU A 121 6.13 19.93 -9.11
C LEU A 121 4.72 19.89 -9.72
N LYS A 122 4.22 20.96 -10.36
CA LYS A 122 2.82 21.02 -10.87
C LYS A 122 2.47 19.94 -11.88
N HIS A 123 3.47 19.37 -12.55
CA HIS A 123 3.25 18.27 -13.48
C HIS A 123 2.95 16.94 -12.78
N GLN A 124 3.25 16.81 -11.48
CA GLN A 124 3.08 15.55 -10.75
C GLN A 124 1.61 15.35 -10.35
N PRO A 125 1.00 14.16 -10.63
CA PRO A 125 -0.42 13.92 -10.35
C PRO A 125 -0.81 14.07 -8.87
N ASN A 126 0.06 13.66 -7.94
CA ASN A 126 -0.11 13.84 -6.50
C ASN A 126 -0.19 15.33 -6.11
N VAL A 127 0.66 16.18 -6.71
CA VAL A 127 0.66 17.64 -6.46
C VAL A 127 -0.60 18.31 -7.02
N GLN A 128 -1.03 17.93 -8.23
CA GLN A 128 -2.29 18.41 -8.78
C GLN A 128 -3.48 18.05 -7.89
N ARG A 129 -3.50 16.82 -7.37
CA ARG A 129 -4.57 16.33 -6.50
C ARG A 129 -4.62 17.06 -5.16
N ILE A 130 -3.49 17.25 -4.48
CA ILE A 130 -3.49 17.95 -3.18
C ILE A 130 -3.86 19.43 -3.34
N LEU A 131 -3.38 20.10 -4.39
CA LEU A 131 -3.73 21.50 -4.66
C LEU A 131 -5.23 21.66 -4.98
N ALA A 132 -5.80 20.72 -5.73
CA ALA A 132 -7.22 20.75 -6.09
C ALA A 132 -8.15 20.39 -4.91
N THR A 133 -7.81 19.34 -4.15
CA THR A 133 -8.69 18.80 -3.11
C THR A 133 -8.45 19.40 -1.74
N LYS A 134 -7.24 19.91 -1.49
CA LYS A 134 -6.77 20.37 -0.17
C LYS A 134 -7.01 19.31 0.92
N ARG A 135 -6.74 18.05 0.56
CA ARG A 135 -6.82 16.89 1.46
C ARG A 135 -5.49 16.16 1.44
N PRO A 136 -5.11 15.49 2.53
CA PRO A 136 -3.96 14.61 2.54
C PRO A 136 -4.04 13.58 1.42
N ILE A 137 -2.88 13.25 0.85
CA ILE A 137 -2.73 12.24 -0.19
C ILE A 137 -1.52 11.37 0.11
N MET A 138 -1.53 10.17 -0.45
CA MET A 138 -0.35 9.33 -0.66
C MET A 138 -0.20 9.14 -2.17
N SER A 139 1.02 9.05 -2.68
CA SER A 139 1.29 8.67 -4.07
C SER A 139 1.52 7.17 -4.19
N GLU A 140 1.50 6.68 -5.43
CA GLU A 140 2.27 5.48 -5.78
C GLU A 140 3.78 5.78 -5.74
N VAL A 141 4.62 4.78 -6.00
CA VAL A 141 6.06 5.03 -6.24
C VAL A 141 6.21 5.91 -7.48
N ILE A 142 6.75 7.11 -7.29
CA ILE A 142 7.05 8.08 -8.34
C ILE A 142 8.53 8.43 -8.33
N THR A 143 9.04 8.98 -9.45
CA THR A 143 10.35 9.63 -9.44
C THR A 143 10.20 11.02 -8.85
N VAL A 144 10.81 11.25 -7.69
CA VAL A 144 10.77 12.54 -6.98
C VAL A 144 11.77 13.54 -7.58
N ALA A 145 11.71 14.81 -7.16
CA ALA A 145 12.52 15.89 -7.74
C ALA A 145 14.03 15.67 -7.54
N GLU A 146 14.38 14.90 -6.51
CA GLU A 146 15.70 14.47 -6.11
C GLU A 146 16.28 13.39 -7.04
N GLY A 147 15.45 12.79 -7.91
CA GLY A 147 15.89 11.93 -9.02
C GLY A 147 15.87 10.42 -8.76
N PHE A 148 15.21 9.96 -7.68
CA PHE A 148 15.08 8.54 -7.35
C PHE A 148 13.61 8.12 -7.15
N PRO A 149 13.28 6.83 -7.23
CA PRO A 149 11.92 6.34 -6.96
C PRO A 149 11.61 6.34 -5.44
N ALA A 150 10.48 6.92 -5.06
CA ALA A 150 10.01 6.97 -3.68
C ALA A 150 8.48 7.14 -3.60
N VAL A 151 7.93 6.97 -2.40
CA VAL A 151 6.52 7.29 -2.11
C VAL A 151 6.44 8.64 -1.40
N VAL A 152 5.40 9.40 -1.69
CA VAL A 152 5.16 10.72 -1.10
C VAL A 152 3.83 10.73 -0.34
N ILE A 153 3.86 11.12 0.94
CA ILE A 153 2.66 11.54 1.67
C ILE A 153 2.68 13.06 1.72
N ALA A 154 1.57 13.71 1.38
CA ALA A 154 1.49 15.16 1.40
C ALA A 154 0.26 15.63 2.16
N ALA A 155 0.41 16.72 2.93
CA ALA A 155 -0.67 17.33 3.70
C ALA A 155 -0.75 18.85 3.42
N PRO A 156 -1.96 19.40 3.23
CA PRO A 156 -2.13 20.83 2.97
C PRO A 156 -1.74 21.66 4.21
N ILE A 157 -1.11 22.80 3.98
CA ILE A 157 -0.76 23.77 5.03
C ILE A 157 -1.78 24.91 4.99
N PHE A 158 -2.37 25.19 6.15
CA PHE A 158 -3.29 26.31 6.36
C PHE A 158 -2.75 27.24 7.43
N THR A 159 -2.93 28.55 7.24
CA THR A 159 -2.69 29.52 8.31
C THR A 159 -3.78 29.45 9.37
N ASN A 160 -3.57 30.12 10.50
CA ASN A 160 -4.59 30.27 11.56
C ASN A 160 -5.91 30.92 11.10
N ASN A 161 -5.94 31.53 9.90
CA ASN A 161 -7.14 32.12 9.30
C ASN A 161 -7.76 31.21 8.22
N ASP A 162 -7.47 29.91 8.24
CA ASP A 162 -7.92 28.90 7.27
C ASP A 162 -7.50 29.19 5.81
N GLN A 163 -6.47 30.03 5.62
CA GLN A 163 -5.92 30.28 4.29
C GLN A 163 -4.93 29.18 3.92
N SER A 164 -5.20 28.47 2.82
CA SER A 164 -4.24 27.53 2.24
C SER A 164 -3.04 28.28 1.66
N VAL A 165 -1.85 27.95 2.14
CA VAL A 165 -0.58 28.59 1.74
C VAL A 165 0.39 27.66 1.02
N GLY A 166 0.08 26.37 1.01
CA GLY A 166 0.92 25.35 0.39
C GLY A 166 0.58 23.95 0.87
N PHE A 167 1.56 23.07 0.79
CA PHE A 167 1.51 21.72 1.35
C PHE A 167 2.90 21.32 1.86
N ALA A 168 2.91 20.45 2.86
CA ALA A 168 4.11 19.76 3.34
C ALA A 168 4.13 18.35 2.75
N SER A 169 5.30 17.74 2.64
CA SER A 169 5.43 16.36 2.17
C SER A 169 6.52 15.60 2.91
N ILE A 170 6.28 14.30 3.09
CA ILE A 170 7.29 13.30 3.45
C ILE A 170 7.61 12.51 2.18
N VAL A 171 8.88 12.42 1.82
CA VAL A 171 9.40 11.49 0.81
C VAL A 171 10.02 10.32 1.56
N PHE A 172 9.59 9.09 1.29
CA PHE A 172 10.08 7.91 2.00
C PHE A 172 10.29 6.69 1.10
N HIS A 173 11.19 5.83 1.54
CA HIS A 173 11.46 4.52 0.96
C HIS A 173 10.49 3.48 1.56
N PRO A 174 9.52 2.98 0.79
CA PRO A 174 8.51 2.06 1.32
C PRO A 174 9.13 0.72 1.76
N ASP A 175 10.21 0.27 1.12
CA ASP A 175 10.92 -0.94 1.48
C ASP A 175 11.49 -0.87 2.91
N LEU A 176 12.03 0.29 3.31
CA LEU A 176 12.56 0.49 4.66
C LEU A 176 11.44 0.52 5.71
N LEU A 177 10.34 1.23 5.41
CA LEU A 177 9.18 1.30 6.31
C LEU A 177 8.56 -0.08 6.53
N ILE A 178 8.39 -0.85 5.45
CA ILE A 178 7.81 -2.19 5.50
C ILE A 178 8.78 -3.17 6.17
N ALA A 179 10.09 -3.05 5.91
CA ALA A 179 11.10 -3.93 6.50
C ALA A 179 11.12 -3.88 8.03
N ASP A 180 10.88 -2.71 8.62
CA ASP A 180 10.84 -2.53 10.08
C ASP A 180 9.71 -3.36 10.73
N VAL A 181 8.57 -3.45 10.03
CA VAL A 181 7.42 -4.28 10.45
C VAL A 181 7.66 -5.76 10.16
N VAL A 182 8.11 -6.08 8.94
CA VAL A 182 8.14 -7.47 8.46
C VAL A 182 9.27 -8.27 9.09
N ARG A 183 10.49 -7.71 9.19
CA ARG A 183 11.67 -8.49 9.62
C ARG A 183 11.52 -9.11 11.00
N PRO A 184 11.02 -8.41 12.03
CA PRO A 184 10.76 -9.04 13.33
C PRO A 184 9.66 -10.11 13.27
N ALA A 185 8.61 -9.87 12.47
CA ALA A 185 7.44 -10.76 12.39
C ALA A 185 7.75 -12.12 11.76
N VAL A 186 8.71 -12.18 10.82
CA VAL A 186 9.09 -13.43 10.13
C VAL A 186 10.39 -14.05 10.65
N ALA A 187 11.05 -13.41 11.63
CA ALA A 187 12.32 -13.89 12.17
C ALA A 187 12.18 -15.31 12.76
N GLY A 188 12.98 -16.24 12.24
CA GLY A 188 12.98 -17.64 12.68
C GLY A 188 11.83 -18.49 12.10
N THR A 189 11.04 -17.93 11.18
CA THR A 189 10.00 -18.65 10.43
C THR A 189 10.47 -18.97 9.01
N SER A 190 9.76 -19.86 8.31
CA SER A 190 9.97 -20.12 6.87
C SER A 190 9.10 -19.26 5.95
N TYR A 191 8.28 -18.37 6.52
CA TYR A 191 7.38 -17.52 5.74
C TYR A 191 8.16 -16.51 4.90
N GLN A 192 7.73 -16.35 3.65
CA GLN A 192 8.16 -15.28 2.77
C GLN A 192 7.06 -14.23 2.73
N VAL A 193 7.44 -12.96 2.78
CA VAL A 193 6.53 -11.83 2.67
C VAL A 193 6.87 -11.00 1.45
N MET A 194 5.84 -10.63 0.70
CA MET A 194 5.91 -9.72 -0.42
C MET A 194 4.87 -8.61 -0.24
N VAL A 195 5.26 -7.37 -0.48
CA VAL A 195 4.34 -6.24 -0.57
C VAL A 195 4.45 -5.62 -1.95
N VAL A 196 3.34 -5.49 -2.64
CA VAL A 196 3.30 -5.07 -4.04
C VAL A 196 2.27 -3.95 -4.25
N GLN A 197 2.65 -2.95 -5.03
CA GLN A 197 1.75 -1.92 -5.52
C GLN A 197 0.80 -2.50 -6.57
N THR A 198 -0.36 -1.88 -6.79
CA THR A 198 -1.39 -2.40 -7.72
C THR A 198 -0.97 -2.44 -9.18
N ASP A 199 0.08 -1.71 -9.57
CA ASP A 199 0.69 -1.79 -10.90
C ASP A 199 1.68 -2.97 -11.05
N GLY A 200 1.91 -3.73 -9.98
CA GLY A 200 2.86 -4.85 -9.95
C GLY A 200 4.27 -4.48 -9.52
N ARG A 201 4.54 -3.25 -9.06
CA ARG A 201 5.84 -2.92 -8.48
C ARG A 201 6.00 -3.57 -7.10
N VAL A 202 7.05 -4.36 -6.92
CA VAL A 202 7.41 -4.93 -5.62
C VAL A 202 7.99 -3.82 -4.73
N LEU A 203 7.28 -3.50 -3.65
CA LEU A 203 7.68 -2.50 -2.66
C LEU A 203 8.58 -3.11 -1.58
N TYR A 204 8.34 -4.37 -1.25
CA TYR A 204 9.15 -5.14 -0.32
C TYR A 204 9.07 -6.62 -0.69
N ASP A 205 10.17 -7.34 -0.49
CA ASP A 205 10.21 -8.79 -0.54
C ASP A 205 11.26 -9.30 0.47
N THR A 206 11.05 -10.52 0.96
CA THR A 206 12.02 -11.20 1.82
C THR A 206 13.32 -11.53 1.08
N ASP A 207 13.26 -11.71 -0.25
CA ASP A 207 14.41 -11.68 -1.15
C ASP A 207 14.66 -10.24 -1.63
N PRO A 208 15.70 -9.55 -1.14
CA PRO A 208 15.98 -8.16 -1.50
C PRO A 208 16.22 -7.96 -3.01
N ALA A 209 16.57 -9.01 -3.75
CA ALA A 209 16.77 -8.93 -5.20
C ALA A 209 15.47 -8.65 -5.98
N GLN A 210 14.31 -8.87 -5.37
CA GLN A 210 12.99 -8.61 -5.98
C GLN A 210 12.51 -7.17 -5.78
N ILE A 211 13.02 -6.46 -4.77
CA ILE A 211 12.56 -5.11 -4.43
C ILE A 211 12.76 -4.16 -5.62
N GLY A 212 11.72 -3.41 -5.96
CA GLY A 212 11.70 -2.45 -7.07
C GLY A 212 11.43 -3.05 -8.44
N ARG A 213 11.41 -4.38 -8.60
CA ARG A 213 11.06 -5.05 -9.86
C ARG A 213 9.55 -4.97 -10.15
N MET A 214 9.19 -5.11 -11.42
CA MET A 214 7.80 -5.32 -11.83
C MET A 214 7.53 -6.82 -11.90
N THR A 215 6.54 -7.29 -11.14
CA THR A 215 6.16 -8.71 -11.07
C THR A 215 5.76 -9.29 -12.43
N PHE A 216 5.34 -8.44 -13.38
CA PHE A 216 4.86 -8.87 -14.71
C PHE A 216 5.92 -8.89 -15.81
N ASP A 217 7.03 -8.18 -15.63
CA ASP A 217 7.99 -7.92 -16.72
C ASP A 217 9.32 -8.66 -16.54
N ASP A 218 9.48 -9.43 -15.45
CA ASP A 218 10.70 -10.22 -15.25
C ASP A 218 10.68 -11.47 -16.15
N PRO A 219 11.67 -11.65 -17.06
CA PRO A 219 11.78 -12.84 -17.88
C PRO A 219 11.76 -14.16 -17.09
N LEU A 220 12.15 -14.10 -15.81
CA LEU A 220 12.16 -15.24 -14.89
C LEU A 220 10.77 -15.84 -14.67
N TYR A 221 9.69 -15.08 -14.93
CA TYR A 221 8.30 -15.51 -14.76
C TYR A 221 7.62 -15.96 -16.06
N VAL A 222 8.29 -15.82 -17.22
CA VAL A 222 7.70 -16.15 -18.54
C VAL A 222 7.33 -17.63 -18.65
N ASP A 223 8.15 -18.51 -18.08
CA ASP A 223 7.99 -19.97 -18.18
C ASP A 223 7.12 -20.57 -17.07
N SER A 224 6.47 -19.74 -16.23
CA SER A 224 5.62 -20.18 -15.11
C SER A 224 4.20 -19.60 -15.17
N PRO A 225 3.29 -20.19 -15.99
CA PRO A 225 1.93 -19.67 -16.16
C PRO A 225 1.12 -19.57 -14.85
N GLY A 226 1.30 -20.52 -13.92
CA GLY A 226 0.63 -20.48 -12.61
C GLY A 226 1.08 -19.31 -11.74
N LEU A 227 2.38 -18.97 -11.78
CA LEU A 227 2.92 -17.81 -11.07
C LEU A 227 2.44 -16.50 -11.70
N GLN A 228 2.32 -16.44 -13.03
CA GLN A 228 1.74 -15.27 -13.70
C GLN A 228 0.27 -15.07 -13.34
N ASP A 229 -0.52 -16.15 -13.26
CA ASP A 229 -1.91 -16.06 -12.82
C ASP A 229 -2.01 -15.58 -11.37
N ALA A 230 -1.23 -16.17 -10.46
CA ALA A 230 -1.15 -15.74 -9.08
C ALA A 230 -0.77 -14.25 -8.97
N ALA A 231 0.25 -13.80 -9.72
CA ALA A 231 0.66 -12.40 -9.74
C ALA A 231 -0.46 -11.46 -10.22
N ARG A 232 -1.18 -11.82 -11.29
CA ARG A 232 -2.32 -11.02 -11.80
C ARG A 232 -3.44 -10.95 -10.77
N ARG A 233 -3.71 -12.04 -10.08
CA ARG A 233 -4.73 -12.10 -9.03
C ARG A 233 -4.33 -11.25 -7.83
N VAL A 234 -3.08 -11.33 -7.37
CA VAL A 234 -2.59 -10.50 -6.25
C VAL A 234 -2.78 -9.01 -6.55
N THR A 235 -2.41 -8.52 -7.73
CA THR A 235 -2.53 -7.08 -8.02
C THR A 235 -3.97 -6.62 -8.26
N SER A 236 -4.83 -7.48 -8.82
CA SER A 236 -6.22 -7.11 -9.17
C SER A 236 -7.24 -7.37 -8.07
N GLU A 237 -7.05 -8.38 -7.23
CA GLU A 237 -7.96 -8.77 -6.15
C GLU A 237 -7.48 -8.18 -4.82
N ARG A 238 -8.37 -7.58 -4.01
CA ARG A 238 -8.00 -6.98 -2.72
C ARG A 238 -7.54 -7.99 -1.67
N TYR A 239 -7.99 -9.23 -1.77
CA TYR A 239 -7.65 -10.32 -0.88
C TYR A 239 -7.85 -11.63 -1.63
N GLY A 240 -7.15 -12.67 -1.21
CA GLY A 240 -7.32 -13.98 -1.82
C GLY A 240 -6.27 -14.99 -1.39
N THR A 241 -6.38 -16.17 -1.99
CA THR A 241 -5.38 -17.23 -1.93
C THR A 241 -5.15 -17.80 -3.34
N ALA A 242 -3.94 -18.25 -3.60
CA ALA A 242 -3.55 -18.97 -4.80
C ALA A 242 -2.43 -19.97 -4.49
N THR A 243 -2.32 -20.99 -5.32
CA THR A 243 -1.20 -21.93 -5.30
C THR A 243 -0.49 -21.91 -6.64
N TYR A 244 0.83 -21.96 -6.64
CA TYR A 244 1.63 -22.02 -7.86
C TYR A 244 2.87 -22.90 -7.65
N GLU A 245 3.38 -23.46 -8.73
CA GLU A 245 4.68 -24.14 -8.74
C GLU A 245 5.78 -23.14 -9.07
N PHE A 246 6.92 -23.27 -8.39
CA PHE A 246 8.10 -22.46 -8.65
C PHE A 246 9.37 -23.30 -8.66
N ALA A 247 10.13 -23.21 -9.75
CA ALA A 247 11.44 -23.82 -9.89
C ALA A 247 12.52 -22.71 -9.92
N ALA A 248 13.42 -22.71 -8.94
CA ALA A 248 14.53 -21.77 -8.89
C ALA A 248 15.77 -22.40 -9.55
N GLY A 249 16.01 -22.11 -10.83
CA GLY A 249 17.14 -22.67 -11.57
C GLY A 249 16.98 -24.18 -11.83
N GLU A 250 18.02 -24.98 -11.55
CA GLU A 250 17.99 -26.45 -11.72
C GLU A 250 17.35 -27.20 -10.54
N ARG A 251 16.74 -26.49 -9.58
CA ARG A 251 16.05 -27.12 -8.45
C ARG A 251 14.68 -27.66 -8.87
N ASP A 252 14.25 -28.73 -8.20
CA ASP A 252 12.90 -29.27 -8.35
C ASP A 252 11.85 -28.20 -8.06
N ALA A 253 10.76 -28.23 -8.84
CA ALA A 253 9.64 -27.35 -8.62
C ALA A 253 9.03 -27.61 -7.24
N VAL A 254 8.86 -26.56 -6.46
CA VAL A 254 8.14 -26.62 -5.17
C VAL A 254 6.78 -25.99 -5.32
N GLN A 255 5.77 -26.59 -4.69
CA GLN A 255 4.45 -26.00 -4.61
C GLN A 255 4.46 -24.93 -3.52
N LYS A 256 3.98 -23.75 -3.87
CA LYS A 256 3.83 -22.62 -2.96
C LYS A 256 2.38 -22.22 -2.85
N GLU A 257 1.98 -21.83 -1.65
CA GLU A 257 0.74 -21.11 -1.40
C GLU A 257 1.07 -19.63 -1.15
N ILE A 258 0.23 -18.75 -1.69
CA ILE A 258 0.25 -17.32 -1.42
C ILE A 258 -1.13 -16.89 -0.94
N ILE A 259 -1.18 -16.26 0.22
CA ILE A 259 -2.36 -15.59 0.76
C ILE A 259 -2.09 -14.09 0.82
N TRP A 260 -3.07 -13.27 0.47
CA TRP A 260 -2.90 -11.82 0.48
C TRP A 260 -4.14 -11.07 0.95
N THR A 261 -3.87 -9.85 1.40
CA THR A 261 -4.86 -8.83 1.78
C THR A 261 -4.37 -7.45 1.31
N THR A 262 -5.12 -6.40 1.61
CA THR A 262 -4.80 -5.02 1.21
C THR A 262 -4.57 -4.15 2.44
N THR A 263 -3.49 -3.38 2.38
CA THR A 263 -3.25 -2.22 3.26
C THR A 263 -3.11 -0.96 2.40
N GLY A 264 -2.97 0.22 3.02
CA GLY A 264 -2.79 1.46 2.28
C GLY A 264 -3.21 2.70 3.05
N LEU A 265 -3.04 3.86 2.42
CA LEU A 265 -3.32 5.17 2.99
C LEU A 265 -3.88 6.10 1.91
N HIS A 266 -4.84 6.95 2.27
CA HIS A 266 -5.47 7.96 1.38
C HIS A 266 -6.01 7.42 0.04
N GLY A 267 -6.43 6.15 0.05
CA GLY A 267 -6.99 5.46 -1.12
C GLY A 267 -5.95 4.90 -2.10
N VAL A 268 -4.64 5.00 -1.79
CA VAL A 268 -3.61 4.22 -2.46
C VAL A 268 -3.46 2.89 -1.74
N GLU A 269 -3.48 1.81 -2.49
CA GLU A 269 -3.54 0.45 -1.97
C GLU A 269 -2.27 -0.33 -2.28
N TRP A 270 -1.80 -1.08 -1.29
CA TRP A 270 -0.74 -2.07 -1.41
C TRP A 270 -1.29 -3.45 -1.06
N ARG A 271 -0.80 -4.47 -1.76
CA ARG A 271 -1.14 -5.87 -1.48
C ARG A 271 -0.04 -6.43 -0.60
N VAL A 272 -0.42 -6.95 0.56
CA VAL A 272 0.48 -7.64 1.49
C VAL A 272 0.23 -9.12 1.31
N ALA A 273 1.28 -9.89 1.08
CA ALA A 273 1.19 -11.31 0.84
C ALA A 273 2.14 -12.09 1.76
N VAL A 274 1.66 -13.21 2.28
CA VAL A 274 2.45 -14.24 2.97
C VAL A 274 2.49 -15.46 2.06
N ILE A 275 3.69 -16.01 1.88
CA ILE A 275 3.98 -17.11 1.00
C ILE A 275 4.62 -18.23 1.83
N GLN A 276 4.14 -19.45 1.63
CA GLN A 276 4.69 -20.66 2.24
C GLN A 276 4.87 -21.77 1.21
N THR A 277 5.84 -22.66 1.44
CA THR A 277 5.95 -23.91 0.68
C THR A 277 4.99 -24.93 1.29
N ILE A 278 4.24 -25.63 0.43
CA ILE A 278 3.32 -26.70 0.83
C ILE A 278 3.83 -28.03 0.30
N GLU A 279 3.74 -29.08 1.14
CA GLU A 279 4.11 -30.47 0.81
C GLU A 279 3.03 -31.21 0.02
#